data_AF-A0A7Y0P434-F1
#
_entry.id   AF-A0A7Y0P434-F1
#
_cell.length_a   1.000
_cell.length_b   1.000
_cell.length_c   1.000
_cell.angle_alpha   90.00
_cell.angle_beta   90.00
_cell.angle_gamma   90.00
#
_symmetry.space_group_name_H-M   'P 1'
#
loop_
_entity.id
_entity.type
_entity.pdbx_description
1 polymer ?
#
loop_
_entity_poly.entity_id
_entity_poly.type
_entity_poly.pdbx_seq_one_letter_code
_entity_poly.pdbx_strand_id
1 'polypeptide(L)' 'MAQARLEKDGTYRGDLACRWCEALIDQGGRRKPRRYCNGWHRTKSYVANFFVAVLGIFS' A
#
# COMPACT_ATOMS: atom_id res chain seq x y z
N MET A 1 4.22 2.33 -15.10
CA MET A 1 3.74 1.58 -13.93
C MET A 1 4.89 1.43 -12.95
N ALA A 2 4.82 2.05 -11.77
CA ALA A 2 5.85 1.85 -10.75
C ALA A 2 5.78 0.41 -10.22
N GLN A 3 6.89 -0.33 -10.32
CA GLN A 3 6.98 -1.72 -9.87
C GLN A 3 8.21 -1.88 -9.00
N ALA A 4 8.01 -2.05 -7.69
CA ALA A 4 9.09 -2.53 -6.84
C ALA A 4 9.33 -4.01 -7.08
N ARG A 5 10.61 -4.39 -7.12
CA ARG A 5 11.06 -5.76 -7.34
C ARG A 5 11.81 -6.26 -6.11
N LEU A 6 11.69 -7.55 -5.84
CA LEU A 6 12.51 -8.23 -4.85
C LEU A 6 13.89 -8.51 -5.47
N GLU A 7 14.93 -7.99 -4.84
CA GLU A 7 16.32 -8.18 -5.24
C GLU A 7 16.88 -9.48 -4.66
N LYS A 8 18.02 -9.92 -5.20
CA LYS A 8 18.71 -11.17 -4.76
C LYS A 8 19.16 -11.13 -3.30
N ASP A 9 19.32 -9.94 -2.74
CA ASP A 9 19.69 -9.71 -1.34
C ASP A 9 18.49 -9.79 -0.37
N GLY A 10 17.28 -10.07 -0.88
CA GLY A 10 16.07 -10.19 -0.09
C GLY A 10 15.45 -8.83 0.29
N THR A 11 15.92 -7.74 -0.31
CA THR A 11 15.31 -6.41 -0.15
C THR A 11 14.51 -6.02 -1.38
N TYR A 12 13.53 -5.15 -1.20
CA TYR A 12 12.78 -4.56 -2.29
C TYR A 12 13.51 -3.32 -2.79
N ARG A 13 13.42 -3.07 -4.10
CA ARG A 13 13.95 -1.87 -4.75
C ARG A 13 12.98 -1.30 -5.77
N GLY A 14 13.01 0.03 -5.95
CA GLY A 14 12.11 0.78 -6.81
C GLY A 14 10.88 1.31 -6.06
N ASP A 15 9.94 1.86 -6.81
CA ASP A 15 8.77 2.53 -6.24
C ASP A 15 7.51 1.68 -6.30
N LEU A 16 6.68 1.78 -5.26
CA LEU A 16 5.29 1.30 -5.27
C LEU A 16 4.34 2.45 -4.98
N ALA A 17 3.25 2.53 -5.74
CA ALA A 17 2.18 3.49 -5.46
C ALA A 17 1.51 3.18 -4.12
N CYS A 18 1.21 4.24 -3.37
CA CYS A 18 0.38 4.15 -2.17
C CYS A 18 -1.01 3.67 -2.55
N ARG A 19 -1.53 2.67 -1.82
CA ARG A 19 -2.89 2.17 -2.05
C ARG A 19 -4.02 3.17 -1.80
N TRP A 20 -3.75 4.30 -1.13
CA TRP A 20 -4.76 5.30 -0.77
C TRP A 20 -4.67 6.57 -1.61
N CYS A 21 -3.47 7.13 -1.78
CA CYS A 21 -3.26 8.42 -2.47
C CYS A 21 -2.40 8.30 -3.72
N GLU A 22 -2.06 7.07 -4.14
CA GLU A 22 -1.29 6.74 -5.35
C GLU A 22 0.13 7.31 -5.44
N ALA A 23 0.55 8.11 -4.45
CA ALA A 23 1.90 8.65 -4.34
C ALA A 23 2.95 7.52 -4.36
N LEU A 24 4.02 7.73 -5.12
CA LEU A 24 5.12 6.78 -5.24
C LEU A 24 5.91 6.70 -3.92
N ILE A 25 6.09 5.48 -3.43
CA ILE A 25 6.80 5.17 -2.20
C ILE A 25 8.04 4.36 -2.57
N ASP A 26 9.22 4.91 -2.28
CA ASP A 26 10.48 4.17 -2.39
C ASP A 26 10.48 2.96 -1.44
N GLN A 27 10.87 1.83 -2.02
CA GLN A 27 10.96 0.54 -1.35
C GLN A 27 12.40 0.13 -1.03
N GLY A 28 13.39 0.92 -1.45
CA GLY A 28 14.80 0.63 -1.31
C GLY A 28 15.20 0.08 0.06
N GLY A 29 15.87 -1.08 0.05
CA GLY A 29 16.46 -1.70 1.24
C GLY A 29 15.43 -2.29 2.22
N ARG A 30 14.13 -2.28 1.90
CA ARG A 30 13.12 -2.86 2.78
C ARG A 30 12.97 -4.36 2.53
N ARG A 31 12.91 -5.15 3.60
CA ARG A 31 12.56 -6.59 3.52
C ARG A 31 11.08 -6.85 3.21
N LYS A 32 10.21 -5.84 3.39
CA LYS A 32 8.78 -5.94 3.11
C LYS A 32 8.30 -4.68 2.38
N PRO A 33 7.43 -4.82 1.36
CA PRO A 33 6.94 -3.69 0.59
C PRO A 33 5.97 -2.85 1.44
N ARG A 34 6.19 -1.53 1.43
CA ARG A 34 5.35 -0.52 2.06
C ARG A 34 4.23 -0.14 1.10
N ARG A 35 2.99 -0.35 1.54
CA ARG A 35 1.77 -0.09 0.77
C ARG A 35 1.16 1.29 1.02
N TYR A 36 1.60 1.99 2.07
CA TYR A 36 1.03 3.26 2.51
C TYR A 36 2.11 4.28 2.86
N CYS A 37 1.92 5.53 2.47
CA CYS A 37 2.84 6.63 2.79
C CYS A 37 2.99 6.81 4.31
N ASN A 38 1.91 6.61 5.07
CA ASN A 38 1.88 6.77 6.52
C ASN A 38 0.81 5.87 7.16
N GLY A 39 0.78 5.81 8.49
CA GLY A 39 -0.22 5.05 9.24
C GLY A 39 -1.65 5.57 9.03
N TRP A 40 -1.82 6.87 8.81
CA TRP A 40 -3.12 7.50 8.59
C TRP A 40 -3.82 6.98 7.33
N HIS A 41 -3.10 6.88 6.21
CA HIS A 41 -3.63 6.33 4.95
C HIS A 41 -3.99 4.85 5.08
N ARG A 42 -3.25 4.12 5.91
CA ARG A 42 -3.59 2.74 6.26
C ARG A 42 -4.92 2.67 7.02
N THR A 43 -5.11 3.51 8.04
CA THR A 43 -6.36 3.57 8.82
C THR A 43 -7.55 3.96 7.94
N LYS A 44 -7.42 5.01 7.12
CA LYS A 44 -8.46 5.41 6.17
C LYS A 44 -8.87 4.29 5.22
N SER A 45 -7.90 3.53 4.71
CA SER A 45 -8.17 2.39 3.83
C SER A 45 -8.96 1.29 4.55
N TYR A 46 -8.67 0.99 5.81
CA TYR A 46 -9.46 0.02 6.58
C TYR A 46 -10.89 0.50 6.81
N VAL A 47 -11.05 1.76 7.19
CA VAL A 47 -12.37 2.37 7.43
C VAL A 47 -13.20 2.37 6.15
N ALA A 48 -12.63 2.76 5.01
CA ALA A 48 -13.33 2.75 3.73
C ALA A 48 -13.80 1.34 3.32
N ASN A 49 -12.93 0.33 3.47
CA ASN A 49 -13.32 -1.06 3.17
C ASN A 49 -14.41 -1.56 4.11
N PHE A 50 -14.38 -1.18 5.39
CA PHE A 50 -15.44 -1.51 6.35
C PHE A 50 -16.79 -0.91 5.92
N PHE A 51 -16.82 0.37 5.54
CA PHE A 51 -18.05 1.00 5.06
C PHE A 51 -18.58 0.38 3.77
N VAL A 52 -17.71 0.07 2.79
CA VAL A 52 -18.11 -0.61 1.56
C VAL A 52 -18.68 -2.00 1.87
N ALA A 53 -18.05 -2.77 2.77
CA ALA A 53 -18.55 -4.08 3.16
C ALA A 53 -19.90 -3.99 3.88
N VAL A 54 -20.05 -3.05 4.82
CA VAL A 54 -21.32 -2.84 5.55
C VAL A 54 -22.42 -2.39 4.59
N LEU A 55 -22.19 -1.38 3.75
CA LEU A 55 -23.18 -0.91 2.78
C LEU A 55 -23.55 -1.99 1.77
N GLY A 56 -22.58 -2.80 1.33
CA GLY A 56 -22.82 -3.93 0.44
C GLY A 56 -23.62 -5.08 1.07
N ILE A 57 -23.60 -5.22 2.40
CA ILE A 57 -24.43 -6.20 3.13
C ILE A 57 -25.89 -5.74 3.24
N PHE A 58 -26.14 -4.42 3.27
CA PHE A 58 -27.47 -3.83 3.40
C PHE A 58 -28.07 -3.33 2.06
N SER A 59 -27.46 -3.69 0.92
CA SER A 59 -27.94 -3.37 -0.43
C SER A 59 -28.60 -4.57 -1.11
#